data_AF-A0A848TZ86-F1
#
_entry.id   AF-A0A848TZ86-F1
#
_cell.length_a   1.000
_cell.length_b   1.000
_cell.length_c   1.000
_cell.angle_alpha   90.00
_cell.angle_beta   90.00
_cell.angle_gamma   90.00
#
_symmetry.space_group_name_H-M   'P 1'
#
loop_
_entity.id
_entity.type
_entity.pdbx_description
1 polymer ?
#
loop_
_entity_poly.entity_id
_entity_poly.type
_entity_poly.pdbx_seq_one_letter_code
_entity_poly.pdbx_strand_id
1 'polypeptide(L)' 'MPKIDRIKTEIAFHEKMFFGALAAMLALIGWMASNYQTSTSWLLLVALAGFLGVCIFGIDQYRRIKRLLVELEHVE' A
#
# COMPACT_ATOMS: atom_id res chain seq x y z
N MET A 1 -1.12 29.41 -1.35
CA MET A 1 0.24 28.83 -1.41
C MET A 1 0.47 27.78 -0.30
N PRO A 2 0.43 28.05 1.01
CA PRO A 2 0.75 27.04 2.05
C PRO A 2 -0.17 25.80 2.08
N LYS A 3 -1.44 25.94 1.65
CA LYS A 3 -2.39 24.82 1.56
C LYS A 3 -2.04 23.85 0.42
N ILE A 4 -1.63 24.38 -0.73
CA ILE A 4 -1.25 23.60 -1.92
C ILE A 4 0.01 22.78 -1.63
N ASP A 5 1.02 23.41 -1.02
CA ASP A 5 2.28 22.75 -0.65
C ASP A 5 2.05 21.62 0.37
N ARG A 6 1.12 21.83 1.31
CA ARG A 6 0.73 20.79 2.27
C ARG A 6 0.07 19.60 1.57
N ILE A 7 -0.90 19.84 0.67
CA ILE A 7 -1.58 18.76 -0.07
C ILE A 7 -0.57 17.97 -0.92
N LYS A 8 0.34 18.66 -1.63
CA LYS A 8 1.41 18.00 -2.41
C LYS A 8 2.31 17.13 -1.52
N THR A 9 2.63 17.58 -0.31
CA THR A 9 3.42 16.80 0.66
C THR A 9 2.67 15.56 1.15
N GLU A 10 1.38 15.68 1.46
CA GLU A 10 0.53 14.56 1.89
C GLU A 10 0.37 13.52 0.76
N ILE A 11 0.23 13.96 -0.50
CA ILE A 11 0.21 13.07 -1.67
C ILE A 11 1.53 12.28 -1.77
N ALA A 12 2.67 12.96 -1.72
CA ALA A 12 3.98 12.33 -1.81
C ALA A 12 4.24 11.33 -0.68
N PHE A 13 3.69 11.60 0.51
CA PHE A 13 3.74 10.66 1.63
C PHE A 13 2.92 9.40 1.34
N HIS A 14 1.66 9.55 0.94
CA HIS A 14 0.79 8.41 0.63
C HIS A 14 1.29 7.59 -0.56
N GLU A 15 1.92 8.22 -1.54
CA GLU A 15 2.56 7.55 -2.67
C GLU A 15 3.69 6.61 -2.22
N LYS A 16 4.57 7.06 -1.33
CA LYS A 16 5.62 6.20 -0.75
C LYS A 16 5.04 5.03 0.04
N MET A 17 3.96 5.26 0.78
CA MET A 17 3.25 4.20 1.52
C MET A 17 2.61 3.18 0.57
N PHE A 18 2.08 3.62 -0.57
CA PHE A 18 1.55 2.75 -1.62
C PHE A 18 2.64 1.88 -2.24
N PHE A 19 3.79 2.46 -2.61
CA PHE A 19 4.92 1.68 -3.12
C PHE A 19 5.49 0.72 -2.07
N GLY A 20 5.53 1.13 -0.80
CA GLY A 20 5.89 0.23 0.31
C GLY A 20 4.93 -0.97 0.42
N ALA A 21 3.63 -0.73 0.25
CA ALA A 21 2.63 -1.80 0.24
C ALA A 21 2.84 -2.75 -0.96
N LEU A 22 3.12 -2.22 -2.15
CA LEU A 22 3.46 -3.05 -3.33
C LEU A 22 4.71 -3.91 -3.09
N ALA A 23 5.76 -3.34 -2.52
CA ALA A 23 6.97 -4.10 -2.19
C ALA A 23 6.67 -5.23 -1.19
N ALA A 24 5.88 -4.96 -0.15
CA ALA A 24 5.45 -5.96 0.81
C ALA A 24 4.59 -7.07 0.18
N MET A 25 3.70 -6.72 -0.76
CA MET A 25 2.93 -7.72 -1.52
C MET A 25 3.84 -8.67 -2.31
N LEU A 26 4.80 -8.11 -3.06
CA LEU A 26 5.74 -8.91 -3.85
C LEU A 26 6.64 -9.77 -2.96
N ALA A 27 7.10 -9.23 -1.84
CA ALA A 27 7.89 -9.97 -0.87
C ALA A 27 7.11 -11.15 -0.26
N LEU A 28 5.85 -10.95 0.13
CA LEU A 28 5.00 -12.00 0.67
C LEU A 28 4.69 -13.09 -0.36
N ILE A 29 4.36 -12.70 -1.59
CA ILE A 29 4.14 -13.66 -2.69
C ILE A 29 5.42 -14.46 -2.95
N GLY A 30 6.57 -13.79 -3.06
CA GLY A 30 7.85 -14.44 -3.28
C GLY A 30 8.19 -15.43 -2.17
N TRP A 31 8.04 -15.00 -0.92
CA TRP A 31 8.30 -15.87 0.23
C TRP A 31 7.37 -17.09 0.25
N MET A 32 6.06 -16.91 0.02
CA MET A 32 5.10 -18.01 -0.04
C MET A 32 5.44 -18.98 -1.18
N ALA A 33 5.74 -18.48 -2.38
CA ALA A 33 6.07 -19.29 -3.55
C ALA A 33 7.35 -20.12 -3.33
N SER A 34 8.33 -19.61 -2.59
CA SER A 34 9.55 -20.34 -2.26
C SER A 34 9.39 -21.35 -1.11
N ASN A 35 8.40 -21.17 -0.24
CA ASN A 35 8.31 -21.92 1.02
C ASN A 35 7.01 -22.73 1.19
N TYR A 36 6.14 -22.81 0.18
CA TYR A 36 4.84 -23.49 0.30
C TYR A 36 4.93 -24.99 0.62
N GLN A 37 6.01 -25.67 0.21
CA GLN A 37 6.21 -27.10 0.48
C GLN A 37 6.88 -27.37 1.84
N THR A 38 7.66 -26.41 2.34
CA THR A 38 8.47 -26.56 3.56
C THR A 38 7.83 -25.93 4.78
N SER A 39 6.91 -24.98 4.59
CA SER A 39 6.24 -24.27 5.67
C SER A 39 5.01 -25.01 6.19
N THR A 40 4.77 -24.89 7.49
CA THR A 40 3.53 -25.35 8.11
C THR A 40 2.32 -24.57 7.62
N SER A 41 1.17 -25.23 7.45
CA SER A 41 -0.06 -24.63 6.90
C SER A 41 -0.52 -23.37 7.65
N TRP A 42 -0.31 -23.28 8.96
CA TRP A 42 -0.67 -22.09 9.73
C TRP A 42 0.16 -20.85 9.34
N LEU A 43 1.46 -21.02 9.04
CA LEU A 43 2.31 -19.92 8.56
C LEU A 43 1.83 -19.39 7.21
N LEU A 44 1.40 -20.30 6.32
CA LEU A 44 0.83 -19.92 5.03
C LEU A 44 -0.48 -19.15 5.20
N LEU A 45 -1.32 -19.52 6.18
CA LEU A 45 -2.54 -18.77 6.50
C LEU A 45 -2.23 -17.36 7.05
N VAL A 46 -1.22 -17.21 7.90
CA VAL A 46 -0.78 -15.90 8.40
C VAL A 46 -0.21 -15.06 7.25
N ALA A 47 0.61 -15.65 6.37
CA ALA A 47 1.15 -14.96 5.21
C ALA A 47 0.04 -14.52 4.24
N LEU A 48 -0.98 -15.35 4.02
CA LEU A 48 -2.16 -15.00 3.24
C LEU A 48 -2.97 -13.86 3.88
N ALA A 49 -3.20 -13.92 5.20
CA ALA A 49 -3.87 -12.85 5.93
C ALA A 49 -3.09 -11.53 5.86
N GLY A 50 -1.76 -11.60 6.00
CA GLY A 50 -0.86 -10.46 5.81
C GLY A 50 -0.96 -9.91 4.39
N PHE A 51 -0.95 -10.77 3.37
CA PHE A 51 -1.09 -10.37 1.97
C PHE A 51 -2.40 -9.62 1.72
N LEU A 52 -3.53 -10.17 2.21
CA LEU A 52 -4.83 -9.51 2.12
C LEU A 52 -4.83 -8.15 2.84
N GLY A 53 -4.21 -8.07 4.02
CA GLY A 53 -4.06 -6.83 4.77
C GLY A 53 -3.29 -5.76 3.99
N VAL A 54 -2.16 -6.14 3.36
CA VAL A 54 -1.36 -5.24 2.54
C VAL A 54 -2.13 -4.79 1.28
N CYS A 55 -2.89 -5.69 0.64
CA CYS A 55 -3.77 -5.34 -0.49
C CYS A 55 -4.80 -4.29 -0.09
N ILE A 56 -5.52 -4.50 1.02
CA ILE A 56 -6.51 -3.55 1.54
C ILE A 56 -5.85 -2.21 1.87
N PHE A 57 -4.69 -2.24 2.52
CA PHE A 57 -3.92 -1.05 2.85
C PHE A 57 -3.49 -0.29 1.60
N GLY A 58 -2.95 -0.97 0.58
CA GLY A 58 -2.55 -0.36 -0.69
C GLY A 58 -3.73 0.30 -1.40
N ILE A 59 -4.91 -0.33 -1.40
CA ILE A 59 -6.14 0.25 -1.94
C ILE A 59 -6.55 1.51 -1.16
N ASP A 60 -6.45 1.51 0.17
CA ASP A 60 -6.76 2.69 0.98
C ASP A 60 -5.81 3.85 0.67
N GLN A 61 -4.50 3.59 0.55
CA GLN A 61 -3.52 4.61 0.16
C GLN A 61 -3.83 5.19 -1.22
N TYR A 62 -4.14 4.35 -2.22
CA TYR A 62 -4.53 4.79 -3.55
C TYR A 62 -5.78 5.68 -3.52
N ARG A 63 -6.80 5.31 -2.75
CA ARG A 63 -8.02 6.11 -2.57
C ARG A 63 -7.74 7.45 -1.90
N ARG A 64 -6.81 7.51 -0.94
CA ARG A 64 -6.39 8.77 -0.30
C ARG A 64 -5.68 9.69 -1.27
N ILE A 65 -4.72 9.16 -2.05
CA ILE A 65 -4.02 9.92 -3.11
C ILE A 65 -5.04 10.53 -4.07
N LYS A 66 -5.99 9.72 -4.57
CA LYS A 66 -7.01 10.20 -5.51
C LYS A 66 -7.86 11.33 -4.92
N ARG A 67 -8.24 11.26 -3.64
CA ARG A 67 -8.99 12.34 -2.96
C ARG A 67 -8.19 13.63 -2.86
N LEU A 68 -6.93 13.52 -2.46
CA LEU A 68 -6.03 14.68 -2.34
C LEU A 68 -5.71 15.32 -3.69
N LEU A 69 -5.62 14.54 -4.77
CA LEU A 69 -5.44 15.06 -6.12
C LEU A 69 -6.65 15.87 -6.59
N VAL A 70 -7.87 15.41 -6.33
CA VAL A 70 -9.10 16.16 -6.64
C VAL A 70 -9.17 17.45 -5.81
N GLU A 71 -8.78 17.40 -4.54
CA GLU A 71 -8.72 18.60 -3.70
C GLU A 71 -7.68 19.60 -4.19
N LEU A 72 -6.54 19.12 -4.71
CA LEU A 72 -5.52 19.96 -5.32
C LEU A 72 -6.04 20.69 -6.57
N GLU A 73 -6.74 19.97 -7.44
CA GLU A 73 -7.33 20.50 -8.69
C GLU A 73 -8.41 21.56 -8.44
N HIS A 74 -9.14 21.48 -7.33
CA HIS A 74 -10.14 22.49 -6.94
C HIS A 74 -9.55 23.73 -6.25
N VAL A 75 -8.27 23.68 -5.85
CA VAL A 75 -7.59 24.77 -5.12
C VAL A 75 -6.61 25.54 -6.00
N GLU A 76 -6.11 24.95 -7.09
CA GLU A 76 -5.38 25.63 -8.17
C GLU A 76 -6.33 26.45 -9.08
#